data_AF-A0A7X8BJY7-F1
#
_entry.id   AF-A0A7X8BJY7-F1
#
_cell.length_a   1.000
_cell.length_b   1.000
_cell.length_c   1.000
_cell.angle_alpha   90.00
_cell.angle_beta   90.00
_cell.angle_gamma   90.00
#
_symmetry.space_group_name_H-M   'P 1'
#
loop_
_entity.id
_entity.type
_entity.pdbx_description
1 polymer ?
#
loop_
_entity_poly.entity_id
_entity_poly.type
_entity_poly.pdbx_seq_one_letter_code
_entity_poly.pdbx_strand_id
1 'polypeptide(L)'
;MSDLWKEVTSWLAEATRSAIKETEDLALRGKHRFDVLGMNTVLGEKFTVLGGIIYAMLVKKEAPSNIFKDPRVKKILGEIREIETSLKEAKKKASINKTETKTSVKSKNKKSTLRKAPKKKQRSAVSRPRKLKKAT
;
A
#
# COMPACT_ATOMS: atom_id res chain seq x y z
N MET A 1 -40.84 8.61 26.84
CA MET A 1 -39.53 9.22 27.17
C MET A 1 -38.40 8.19 27.26
N SER A 2 -38.68 6.97 27.74
CA SER A 2 -37.72 5.86 27.81
C SER A 2 -37.04 5.50 26.50
N ASP A 3 -37.73 5.67 25.37
CA ASP A 3 -37.20 5.24 24.06
C ASP A 3 -36.11 6.17 23.51
N LEU A 4 -36.20 7.47 23.82
CA LEU A 4 -35.21 8.46 23.39
C LEU A 4 -33.88 8.27 24.14
N TRP A 5 -33.95 7.92 25.42
CA TRP A 5 -32.79 7.52 26.21
C TRP A 5 -32.17 6.20 25.75
N LYS A 6 -32.98 5.22 25.32
CA LYS A 6 -32.50 3.98 24.70
C LYS A 6 -31.78 4.25 23.37
N GLU A 7 -32.29 5.18 22.57
CA GLU A 7 -31.66 5.57 21.30
C GLU A 7 -30.30 6.26 21.52
N VAL A 8 -30.23 7.21 22.46
CA VAL A 8 -28.97 7.89 22.82
C VAL A 8 -27.94 6.91 23.36
N THR A 9 -28.34 6.01 24.26
CA THR A 9 -27.43 5.01 24.83
C THR A 9 -26.97 4.00 23.79
N SER A 10 -27.85 3.58 22.88
CA SER A 10 -27.49 2.73 21.74
C SER A 10 -26.50 3.42 20.81
N TRP A 11 -26.76 4.69 20.45
CA TRP A 11 -25.86 5.47 19.60
C TRP A 11 -24.48 5.65 20.24
N LEU A 12 -24.42 5.94 21.55
CA LEU A 12 -23.16 6.08 22.28
C LEU A 12 -22.39 4.75 22.34
N ALA A 13 -23.10 3.63 22.55
CA ALA A 13 -22.51 2.30 22.53
C ALA A 13 -21.97 1.93 21.14
N GLU A 14 -22.65 2.34 20.08
CA GLU A 14 -22.21 2.09 18.71
C GLU A 14 -21.01 2.97 18.32
N ALA A 15 -21.01 4.24 18.73
CA ALA A 15 -19.90 5.16 18.55
C ALA A 15 -18.64 4.69 19.29
N THR A 16 -18.77 4.26 20.55
CA THR A 16 -17.65 3.71 21.33
C THR A 16 -17.11 2.41 20.73
N ARG A 17 -17.99 1.50 20.29
CA ARG A 17 -17.55 0.29 19.57
C ARG A 17 -16.82 0.61 18.26
N SER A 18 -17.28 1.60 17.52
CA SER A 18 -16.62 2.04 16.28
C SER A 18 -15.23 2.62 16.58
N ALA A 19 -15.13 3.49 17.59
CA ALA A 19 -13.86 4.07 18.01
C ALA A 19 -12.86 2.98 18.46
N ILE A 20 -13.31 2.00 19.25
CA ILE A 20 -12.47 0.87 19.67
C ILE A 20 -11.92 0.12 18.45
N LYS A 21 -12.78 -0.25 17.48
CA LYS A 21 -12.36 -0.93 16.25
C LYS A 21 -11.33 -0.13 15.46
N GLU A 22 -11.55 1.17 15.28
CA GLU A 22 -10.61 2.03 14.57
C GLU A 22 -9.26 2.12 15.30
N THR A 23 -9.27 2.18 16.64
CA THR A 23 -8.03 2.19 17.42
C THR A 23 -7.29 0.85 17.34
N GLU A 24 -7.99 -0.28 17.34
CA GLU A 24 -7.40 -1.61 17.15
C GLU A 24 -6.77 -1.73 15.76
N ASP A 25 -7.48 -1.30 14.70
CA ASP A 25 -6.98 -1.29 13.33
C ASP A 25 -5.72 -0.42 13.19
N LEU A 26 -5.71 0.76 13.83
CA LEU A 26 -4.54 1.63 13.87
C LEU A 26 -3.37 0.99 14.61
N ALA A 27 -3.61 0.32 15.73
CA ALA A 27 -2.58 -0.38 16.49
C ALA A 27 -1.97 -1.54 15.69
N LEU A 28 -2.80 -2.35 15.02
CA LEU A 28 -2.35 -3.44 14.15
C LEU A 28 -1.52 -2.90 12.97
N ARG A 29 -1.97 -1.79 12.37
CA ARG A 29 -1.22 -1.13 11.29
C ARG A 29 0.11 -0.54 11.79
N GLY A 30 0.14 -0.01 13.00
CA GLY A 30 1.34 0.47 13.68
C GLY A 30 2.35 -0.64 13.88
N LYS A 31 1.93 -1.75 14.51
CA LYS A 31 2.76 -2.95 14.70
C LYS A 31 3.34 -3.44 13.38
N HIS A 32 2.51 -3.54 12.35
CA HIS A 32 2.98 -4.01 11.05
C HIS A 32 4.00 -3.07 10.39
N ARG A 33 3.87 -1.75 10.58
CA ARG A 33 4.89 -0.79 10.13
C ARG A 33 6.20 -0.96 10.88
N PHE A 34 6.14 -1.19 12.20
CA PHE A 34 7.32 -1.46 13.00
C PHE A 34 8.02 -2.75 12.57
N ASP A 35 7.28 -3.82 12.28
CA ASP A 35 7.85 -5.07 11.77
C ASP A 35 8.60 -4.86 10.45
N VAL A 36 8.01 -4.10 9.51
CA VAL A 36 8.67 -3.77 8.23
C VAL A 36 9.91 -2.89 8.44
N LEU A 37 9.85 -1.93 9.37
CA LEU A 37 11.01 -1.10 9.70
C LEU A 37 12.14 -1.94 10.31
N GLY A 38 11.82 -2.87 11.23
CA GLY A 38 12.80 -3.79 11.80
C GLY A 38 13.45 -4.70 10.75
N MET A 39 12.67 -5.21 9.80
CA MET A 39 13.24 -5.98 8.67
C MET A 39 14.15 -5.10 7.80
N ASN A 40 13.79 -3.83 7.57
CA ASN A 40 14.63 -2.90 6.81
C ASN A 40 15.94 -2.56 7.53
N THR A 41 15.93 -2.38 8.85
CA THR A 41 17.16 -2.10 9.61
C THR A 41 18.10 -3.30 9.57
N VAL A 42 17.58 -4.51 9.79
CA VAL A 42 18.36 -5.75 9.67
C VAL A 42 18.90 -5.93 8.26
N LEU A 43 18.10 -5.66 7.22
CA LEU A 43 18.56 -5.69 5.83
C LEU A 43 19.71 -4.70 5.58
N GLY A 44 19.60 -3.48 6.14
CA GLY A 44 20.64 -2.47 6.09
C GLY A 44 21.95 -2.96 6.71
N GLU A 45 21.89 -3.54 7.91
CA GLU A 45 23.07 -4.13 8.58
C GLU A 45 23.73 -5.22 7.72
N LYS A 46 22.94 -6.10 7.10
CA LYS A 46 23.48 -7.15 6.21
C LYS A 46 24.17 -6.55 4.97
N PHE A 47 23.62 -5.49 4.39
CA PHE A 47 24.27 -4.76 3.30
C PHE A 47 25.54 -4.05 3.75
N THR A 48 25.58 -3.47 4.95
CA THR A 48 26.80 -2.86 5.51
C THR A 48 27.89 -3.91 5.69
N VAL A 49 27.56 -5.09 6.25
CA VAL A 49 28.51 -6.20 6.40
C VAL A 49 29.00 -6.70 5.04
N LEU A 50 28.09 -6.88 4.07
CA LEU A 50 28.43 -7.27 2.71
C LEU A 50 29.39 -6.26 2.06
N GLY A 51 29.09 -4.97 2.17
CA GLY A 51 29.93 -3.88 1.65
C GLY A 51 31.31 -3.86 2.30
N GLY A 52 31.40 -4.05 3.62
CA GLY A 52 32.66 -4.13 4.33
C GLY A 52 33.53 -5.31 3.88
N ILE A 53 32.92 -6.48 3.64
CA ILE A 53 33.60 -7.66 3.14
C ILE A 53 34.11 -7.45 1.71
N ILE A 54 33.27 -6.90 0.82
CA ILE A 54 33.65 -6.58 -0.56
C ILE A 54 34.79 -5.55 -0.58
N TYR A 55 34.69 -4.51 0.23
CA TYR A 55 35.72 -3.49 0.34
C TYR A 55 37.05 -4.08 0.83
N ALA A 56 37.02 -4.93 1.85
CA ALA A 56 38.21 -5.60 2.36
C ALA A 56 38.88 -6.49 1.30
N MET A 57 38.11 -7.21 0.49
CA MET A 57 38.65 -8.00 -0.63
C MET A 57 39.27 -7.11 -1.72
N LEU A 58 38.62 -5.98 -2.03
CA LEU A 58 39.12 -5.04 -3.03
C LEU A 58 40.44 -4.39 -2.60
N VAL A 59 40.56 -3.99 -1.33
CA VAL A 59 41.81 -3.46 -0.75
C VAL A 59 42.94 -4.49 -0.81
N LYS A 60 42.62 -5.78 -0.63
CA LYS A 60 43.57 -6.89 -0.76
C LYS A 60 43.92 -7.26 -2.21
N LYS A 61 43.42 -6.50 -3.20
CA LYS A 61 43.61 -6.73 -4.64
C LYS A 61 43.19 -8.14 -5.09
N GLU A 62 42.19 -8.73 -4.44
CA GLU A 62 41.61 -9.98 -4.92
C GLU A 62 40.86 -9.72 -6.24
N ALA A 63 40.94 -10.69 -7.16
CA ALA A 63 40.22 -10.58 -8.43
C ALA A 63 38.71 -10.48 -8.18
N PRO A 64 37.98 -9.59 -8.87
CA PRO A 64 36.55 -9.39 -8.65
C PRO A 64 35.71 -10.66 -8.88
N SER A 65 36.21 -11.59 -9.68
CA SER A 65 35.61 -12.91 -9.93
C SER A 65 35.65 -13.85 -8.72
N ASN A 66 36.51 -13.60 -7.72
CA ASN A 66 36.60 -14.40 -6.50
C ASN A 66 35.64 -13.93 -5.40
N ILE A 67 35.17 -12.68 -5.46
CA ILE A 67 34.27 -12.09 -4.45
C ILE A 67 32.97 -12.88 -4.34
N PHE A 68 32.37 -13.25 -5.47
CA PHE A 68 31.12 -14.04 -5.51
C PHE A 68 31.32 -15.53 -5.17
N LYS A 69 32.56 -16.00 -5.18
CA LYS A 69 32.91 -17.38 -4.81
C LYS A 69 33.17 -17.51 -3.31
N ASP A 70 33.45 -16.40 -2.62
CA ASP A 70 33.66 -16.40 -1.17
C ASP A 70 32.41 -16.95 -0.45
N PRO A 71 32.54 -18.01 0.37
CA PRO A 71 31.45 -18.55 1.16
C PRO A 71 30.79 -17.51 2.08
N ARG A 72 31.53 -16.50 2.56
CA ARG A 72 31.00 -15.43 3.42
C ARG A 72 29.99 -14.57 2.66
N VAL A 73 30.33 -14.19 1.42
CA VAL A 73 29.46 -13.39 0.55
C VAL A 73 28.21 -14.18 0.17
N LYS A 74 28.35 -15.46 -0.18
CA LYS A 74 27.22 -16.33 -0.48
C LYS A 74 26.25 -16.47 0.70
N LYS A 75 26.78 -16.63 1.91
CA LYS A 75 25.96 -16.72 3.12
C LYS A 75 25.14 -15.45 3.34
N ILE A 76 25.77 -14.28 3.26
CA ILE A 76 25.09 -13.00 3.45
C ILE A 76 24.05 -12.75 2.34
N LEU A 77 24.35 -13.10 1.09
CA LEU A 77 23.38 -13.03 0.00
C LEU A 77 22.18 -13.95 0.21
N GLY A 78 22.38 -15.13 0.81
CA GLY A 78 21.31 -16.03 1.23
C GLY A 78 20.41 -15.38 2.28
N GLU A 79 21.01 -14.86 3.35
CA GLU A 79 20.30 -14.16 4.43
C GLU A 79 19.53 -12.94 3.91
N ILE A 80 20.11 -12.15 2.99
CA ILE A 80 19.44 -11.02 2.33
C ILE A 80 18.20 -11.49 1.57
N ARG A 81 18.30 -12.59 0.81
CA ARG A 81 17.16 -13.13 0.05
C ARG A 81 16.04 -13.59 0.98
N GLU A 82 16.37 -14.26 2.08
CA GLU A 82 15.39 -14.68 3.08
C GLU A 82 14.65 -13.46 3.65
N ILE A 83 15.38 -12.44 4.09
CA ILE A 83 14.78 -11.20 4.61
C ILE A 83 13.90 -10.53 3.54
N GLU A 84 14.34 -10.46 2.29
CA GLU A 84 13.54 -9.91 1.19
C GLU A 84 12.25 -10.69 0.95
N THR A 85 12.27 -12.02 1.04
CA THR A 85 11.06 -12.85 0.92
C THR A 85 10.09 -12.57 2.06
N SER A 86 10.57 -12.52 3.30
CA SER A 86 9.75 -12.18 4.47
C SER A 86 9.16 -10.78 4.36
N LEU A 87 9.91 -9.83 3.82
CA LEU A 87 9.46 -8.45 3.59
C LEU A 87 8.37 -8.38 2.52
N LYS A 88 8.50 -9.14 1.42
CA LYS A 88 7.46 -9.26 0.39
C LYS A 88 6.18 -9.88 0.96
N GLU A 89 6.29 -10.89 1.80
CA GLU A 89 5.14 -11.52 2.47
C GLU A 89 4.46 -10.57 3.47
N ALA A 90 5.25 -9.87 4.29
CA ALA A 90 4.74 -8.85 5.21
C ALA A 90 3.95 -7.77 4.43
N LYS A 91 4.55 -7.21 3.37
CA LYS A 91 3.89 -6.21 2.52
C LYS A 91 2.59 -6.71 1.86
N LYS A 92 2.53 -7.97 1.45
CA LYS A 92 1.29 -8.57 0.91
C LYS A 92 0.18 -8.61 1.95
N LYS A 93 0.48 -9.04 3.18
CA LYS A 93 -0.48 -9.04 4.30
C LYS A 93 -1.03 -7.64 4.59
N ALA A 94 -0.21 -6.59 4.49
CA ALA A 94 -0.65 -5.19 4.66
C ALA A 94 -1.66 -4.70 3.62
N SER A 95 -1.61 -5.24 2.40
CA SER A 95 -2.42 -4.78 1.27
C SER A 95 -3.84 -5.36 1.27
N ILE A 96 -4.01 -6.56 1.82
CA ILE A 96 -5.30 -7.27 1.91
C ILE A 96 -6.26 -6.53 2.86
N ASN A 97 -5.74 -5.96 3.96
CA ASN A 97 -6.56 -5.23 4.94
C ASN A 97 -7.09 -3.87 4.40
N LYS A 98 -6.57 -3.35 3.28
CA LYS A 98 -7.05 -2.09 2.67
C LYS A 98 -8.29 -2.27 1.80
N THR A 99 -8.58 -3.49 1.34
CA THR A 99 -9.71 -3.76 0.44
C THR A 99 -11.01 -4.04 1.18
N GLU A 100 -10.95 -4.53 2.42
CA GLU A 100 -12.14 -4.87 3.22
C GLU A 100 -12.75 -3.66 3.95
N THR A 101 -11.97 -2.60 4.19
CA THR A 101 -12.43 -1.39 4.89
C THR A 101 -13.13 -0.37 3.98
N LYS A 102 -13.08 -0.51 2.65
CA LYS A 102 -13.70 0.44 1.71
C LYS A 102 -15.14 0.08 1.30
N THR A 103 -15.62 -1.13 1.59
CA THR A 103 -16.93 -1.61 1.16
C THR A 103 -18.04 -1.42 2.20
N SER A 104 -17.74 -1.06 3.45
CA SER A 104 -18.76 -0.97 4.52
C SER A 104 -19.35 0.43 4.79
N VAL A 105 -18.80 1.52 4.24
CA VAL A 105 -19.28 2.90 4.54
C VAL A 105 -20.16 3.50 3.43
N LYS A 106 -20.38 2.81 2.31
CA LYS A 106 -21.12 3.37 1.15
C LYS A 106 -22.47 2.70 0.89
N SER A 107 -23.28 2.49 1.92
CA SER A 107 -24.65 1.98 1.73
C SER A 107 -25.57 2.35 2.89
N LYS A 108 -26.09 3.59 2.88
CA LYS A 108 -27.45 3.99 3.35
C LYS A 108 -27.57 5.53 3.43
N ASN A 109 -27.77 6.18 2.29
CA ASN A 109 -28.76 7.27 2.17
C ASN A 109 -28.83 7.81 0.72
N LYS A 110 -29.83 7.37 -0.05
CA LYS A 110 -30.48 8.14 -1.13
C LYS A 110 -31.64 7.35 -1.76
N LYS A 111 -32.77 7.30 -1.05
CA LYS A 111 -34.14 7.44 -1.61
C LYS A 111 -34.52 8.88 -1.27
N SER A 112 -35.19 9.72 -2.05
CA SER A 112 -35.92 9.73 -3.31
C SER A 112 -35.93 11.24 -3.70
N THR A 113 -36.01 11.69 -4.94
CA THR A 113 -37.28 11.91 -5.63
C THR A 113 -37.04 12.12 -7.13
N LEU A 114 -37.73 11.28 -7.88
CA LEU A 114 -38.26 11.46 -9.22
C LEU A 114 -38.50 12.93 -9.63
N ARG A 115 -37.92 13.38 -10.75
CA ARG A 115 -38.61 14.24 -11.74
C ARG A 115 -37.98 14.04 -13.13
N LYS A 116 -38.80 13.49 -14.03
CA LYS A 116 -38.53 13.27 -15.45
C LYS A 116 -38.78 14.55 -16.26
N ALA A 117 -38.13 14.59 -17.44
CA ALA A 117 -38.50 15.21 -18.71
C ALA A 117 -37.62 16.39 -19.19
N PRO A 118 -37.52 16.67 -20.50
CA PRO A 118 -37.50 15.76 -21.65
C PRO A 118 -36.31 16.02 -22.61
N LYS A 119 -36.06 15.03 -23.49
CA LYS A 119 -35.11 15.10 -24.61
C LYS A 119 -35.53 16.20 -25.61
N LYS A 120 -34.63 17.12 -25.96
CA LYS A 120 -34.77 17.95 -27.17
C LYS A 120 -33.70 17.57 -28.20
N LYS A 121 -34.20 17.05 -29.30
CA LYS A 121 -33.55 16.60 -30.53
C LYS A 121 -33.31 17.85 -31.40
N GLN A 122 -32.09 18.12 -31.82
CA GLN A 122 -31.83 18.90 -33.04
C GLN A 122 -30.68 18.25 -33.82
N ARG A 123 -31.04 17.76 -35.01
CA ARG A 123 -30.18 17.56 -36.19
C ARG A 123 -29.72 18.98 -36.61
N SER A 124 -28.57 19.23 -37.23
CA SER A 124 -28.13 18.75 -38.54
C SER A 124 -26.73 19.34 -38.84
N ALA A 125 -25.83 18.57 -39.44
CA ALA A 125 -25.29 18.78 -40.79
C ALA A 125 -23.98 19.61 -40.91
N VAL A 126 -22.95 18.92 -41.42
CA VAL A 126 -22.05 19.34 -42.51
C VAL A 126 -21.06 20.50 -42.23
N SER A 127 -19.76 20.18 -42.16
CA SER A 127 -18.79 20.49 -43.24
C SER A 127 -17.33 20.16 -42.86
N ARG A 128 -16.76 19.29 -43.71
CA ARG A 128 -15.38 19.01 -44.15
C ARG A 128 -14.09 19.54 -43.47
N PRO A 129 -12.95 18.84 -43.68
CA PRO A 129 -11.67 19.04 -43.01
C PRO A 129 -10.81 20.12 -43.68
N ARG A 130 -9.93 20.77 -42.91
CA ARG A 130 -8.89 21.65 -43.45
C ARG A 130 -7.52 21.03 -43.22
N LYS A 131 -6.95 20.46 -44.29
CA LYS A 131 -5.50 20.29 -44.46
C LYS A 131 -4.86 21.67 -44.59
N LEU A 132 -3.80 21.93 -43.83
CA LEU A 132 -2.74 22.91 -44.12
C LEU A 132 -1.43 22.14 -43.84
N LYS A 133 -0.81 21.53 -44.84
CA LYS A 133 0.26 22.06 -45.71
C LYS A 133 1.44 22.70 -44.95
N LYS A 134 2.61 22.13 -45.25
CA LYS A 134 4.00 22.40 -44.84
C LYS A 134 4.47 23.86 -45.05
N ALA A 135 5.42 24.27 -44.22
CA ALA A 135 6.61 25.13 -44.47
C ALA A 135 7.25 25.32 -43.07
N THR A 136 8.53 25.14 -42.79
CA THR A 136 9.80 25.35 -43.52
C THR A 136 10.86 24.46 -42.87
#